data_AF-A0A158CPZ6-F1
#
_entry.id   AF-A0A158CPZ6-F1
#
_cell.length_a   1.000
_cell.length_b   1.000
_cell.length_c   1.000
_cell.angle_alpha   90.00
_cell.angle_beta   90.00
_cell.angle_gamma   90.00
#
_symmetry.space_group_name_H-M   'P 1'
#
loop_
_entity.id
_entity.type
_entity.pdbx_description
1 polymer ?
#
loop_
_entity_poly.entity_id
_entity_poly.type
_entity_poly.pdbx_seq_one_letter_code
_entity_poly.pdbx_strand_id
1 'polypeptide(L)'
;MRKVFKAVVFALVAYLVADRAMLHAQGRDLTAAACVQSAAQVEFDALSKGFSQAAASSQRDAFRSQCLVSGRGQNGEAVAMR
;
A
#
# COMPACT_ATOMS: atom_id res chain seq x y z
N MET A 1 42.03 3.21 17.90
CA MET A 1 41.20 4.26 17.26
C MET A 1 40.75 3.91 15.84
N ARG A 2 41.63 3.80 14.84
CA ARG A 2 41.25 3.59 13.43
C ARG A 2 40.40 2.34 13.14
N LYS A 3 40.66 1.22 13.84
CA LYS A 3 39.88 -0.03 13.68
C LYS A 3 38.46 0.09 14.26
N VAL A 4 38.33 0.70 15.44
CA VAL A 4 37.03 0.92 16.11
C VAL A 4 36.16 1.85 15.27
N PHE A 5 36.73 2.95 14.76
CA PHE A 5 36.01 3.86 13.88
C PHE A 5 35.47 3.17 12.63
N LYS A 6 36.30 2.35 11.95
CA LYS A 6 35.85 1.58 10.78
C LYS A 6 34.74 0.60 11.13
N ALA A 7 34.81 -0.08 12.28
CA ALA A 7 33.77 -1.01 12.72
C ALA A 7 32.44 -0.30 12.99
N VAL A 8 32.47 0.86 13.65
CA VAL A 8 31.26 1.67 13.91
C VAL A 8 30.64 2.18 12.61
N VAL A 9 31.47 2.69 11.69
CA VAL A 9 30.99 3.14 10.37
C VAL A 9 30.37 1.98 9.60
N PHE A 10 30.99 0.80 9.61
CA PHE A 10 30.45 -0.37 8.92
C PHE A 10 29.12 -0.82 9.53
N ALA A 11 29.00 -0.84 10.86
CA ALA A 11 27.76 -1.17 11.56
C ALA A 11 26.65 -0.16 11.24
N LEU A 12 26.96 1.14 11.20
CA LEU A 12 26.01 2.18 10.82
C LEU A 12 25.53 2.04 9.38
N VAL A 13 26.44 1.81 8.43
CA VAL A 13 26.08 1.60 7.03
C VAL A 13 25.21 0.35 6.88
N ALA A 14 25.59 -0.76 7.51
CA ALA A 14 24.80 -1.99 7.49
C ALA A 14 23.38 -1.77 8.08
N TYR A 15 23.28 -1.04 9.19
CA TYR A 15 22.00 -0.70 9.80
C TYR A 15 21.12 0.17 8.89
N LEU A 16 21.68 1.21 8.28
CA LEU A 16 20.93 2.09 7.37
C LEU A 16 20.46 1.37 6.09
N VAL A 17 21.28 0.45 5.57
CA VAL A 17 20.90 -0.38 4.41
C VAL A 17 19.77 -1.35 4.79
N ALA A 18 19.84 -1.97 5.96
CA ALA A 18 18.79 -2.86 6.46
C ALA A 18 17.46 -2.10 6.65
N ASP A 19 17.51 -0.91 7.27
CA ASP A 19 16.33 -0.06 7.49
C ASP A 19 15.68 0.38 6.16
N ARG A 20 16.49 0.84 5.20
CA ARG A 20 16.01 1.22 3.85
C ARG A 20 15.43 0.03 3.07
N ALA A 21 16.04 -1.15 3.15
CA ALA A 21 15.53 -2.35 2.52
C ALA A 21 14.19 -2.77 3.15
N MET A 22 14.07 -2.66 4.47
CA MET A 22 12.85 -2.96 5.22
C MET A 22 11.73 -1.96 4.89
N LEU A 23 12.03 -0.66 4.77
CA LEU A 23 11.06 0.36 4.35
C LEU A 23 10.57 0.15 2.91
N HIS A 24 11.40 -0.34 2.00
CA HIS A 24 10.97 -0.67 0.64
C HIS A 24 10.15 -1.95 0.55
N ALA A 25 10.43 -2.95 1.39
CA ALA A 25 9.62 -4.15 1.51
C ALA A 25 8.26 -3.83 2.16
N GLN A 26 8.28 -3.19 3.34
CA GLN A 26 7.07 -2.83 4.08
C GLN A 26 6.24 -1.79 3.33
N GLY A 27 6.84 -0.84 2.64
CA GLY A 27 6.09 0.12 1.83
C GLY A 27 5.22 -0.57 0.77
N ARG A 28 5.68 -1.67 0.17
CA ARG A 28 4.89 -2.48 -0.76
C ARG A 28 3.82 -3.33 -0.07
N ASP A 29 4.14 -3.94 1.07
CA ASP A 29 3.18 -4.77 1.79
C ASP A 29 2.09 -3.95 2.50
N LEU A 30 2.45 -2.80 3.07
CA LEU A 30 1.51 -1.86 3.71
C LEU A 30 0.57 -1.22 2.69
N THR A 31 1.06 -0.91 1.49
CA THR A 31 0.21 -0.40 0.40
C THR A 31 -0.71 -1.50 -0.14
N ALA A 32 -0.23 -2.73 -0.28
CA ALA A 32 -1.07 -3.86 -0.67
C ALA A 32 -2.18 -4.15 0.36
N ALA A 33 -1.85 -4.15 1.65
CA ALA A 33 -2.83 -4.34 2.73
C ALA A 33 -3.85 -3.19 2.77
N ALA A 34 -3.40 -1.94 2.65
CA ALA A 34 -4.28 -0.78 2.57
C ALA A 34 -5.22 -0.86 1.35
N CYS A 35 -4.73 -1.26 0.18
CA CYS A 35 -5.56 -1.45 -1.01
C CYS A 35 -6.64 -2.51 -0.83
N VAL A 36 -6.33 -3.63 -0.16
CA VAL A 36 -7.31 -4.68 0.16
C VAL A 36 -8.38 -4.15 1.10
N GLN A 37 -7.98 -3.39 2.12
CA GLN A 37 -8.92 -2.84 3.10
C GLN A 37 -9.84 -1.77 2.49
N SER A 38 -9.29 -0.85 1.69
CA SER A 38 -10.09 0.14 0.95
C SER A 38 -11.03 -0.51 -0.06
N ALA A 39 -10.61 -1.59 -0.73
CA ALA A 39 -11.47 -2.32 -1.66
C ALA A 39 -12.69 -2.95 -0.93
N ALA A 40 -12.49 -3.49 0.27
CA ALA A 40 -13.58 -4.02 1.09
C ALA A 40 -14.58 -2.92 1.49
N GLN A 41 -14.11 -1.69 1.72
CA GLN A 41 -15.00 -0.55 1.96
C GLN A 41 -15.83 -0.20 0.72
N VAL A 42 -15.25 -0.27 -0.49
CA VAL A 42 -15.99 -0.06 -1.76
C VAL A 42 -17.06 -1.13 -1.95
N GLU A 43 -16.77 -2.39 -1.64
CA GLU A 43 -17.77 -3.47 -1.68
C GLU A 43 -18.93 -3.18 -0.73
N PHE A 44 -18.62 -2.80 0.51
CA PHE A 44 -19.62 -2.51 1.52
C PHE A 44 -20.49 -1.30 1.14
N ASP A 45 -19.88 -0.24 0.63
CA ASP A 45 -20.60 0.95 0.14
C ASP A 45 -21.52 0.60 -1.04
N ALA A 46 -21.06 -0.21 -2.00
CA ALA A 46 -21.89 -0.68 -3.11
C ALA A 46 -23.07 -1.54 -2.62
N LEU A 47 -22.84 -2.46 -1.69
CA LEU A 47 -23.92 -3.24 -1.09
C LEU A 47 -24.93 -2.34 -0.36
N SER A 48 -24.44 -1.34 0.37
CA SER A 48 -25.30 -0.38 1.08
C SER A 48 -26.17 0.46 0.12
N LYS A 49 -25.69 0.68 -1.10
CA LYS A 49 -26.40 1.37 -2.19
C LYS A 49 -27.38 0.46 -2.94
N GLY A 50 -27.49 -0.82 -2.56
CA GLY A 50 -28.42 -1.79 -3.15
C GLY A 50 -27.88 -2.51 -4.39
N PHE A 51 -26.59 -2.41 -4.67
CA PHE A 51 -25.98 -3.24 -5.72
C PHE A 51 -25.99 -4.72 -5.33
N SER A 52 -26.12 -5.60 -6.32
CA SER A 52 -26.02 -7.05 -6.09
C SER A 52 -24.61 -7.44 -5.64
N GLN A 53 -24.48 -8.58 -4.95
CA GLN A 53 -23.18 -9.09 -4.51
C GLN A 53 -22.16 -9.18 -5.66
N ALA A 54 -22.58 -9.63 -6.84
CA ALA A 54 -21.72 -9.74 -8.01
C ALA A 54 -21.24 -8.38 -8.53
N ALA A 55 -22.10 -7.35 -8.50
CA ALA A 55 -21.74 -6.00 -8.89
C ALA A 55 -20.82 -5.33 -7.86
N ALA A 56 -21.09 -5.53 -6.57
CA ALA A 56 -20.24 -5.01 -5.48
C ALA A 56 -18.85 -5.66 -5.49
N SER A 57 -18.76 -6.98 -5.66
CA SER A 57 -17.48 -7.69 -5.74
C SER A 57 -16.69 -7.30 -6.98
N SER A 58 -17.35 -7.07 -8.12
CA SER A 58 -16.71 -6.57 -9.33
C SER A 58 -16.09 -5.18 -9.12
N GLN A 59 -16.80 -4.27 -8.44
CA GLN A 59 -16.29 -2.94 -8.10
C GLN A 59 -15.11 -3.00 -7.12
N ARG A 60 -15.15 -3.90 -6.13
CA ARG A 60 -14.01 -4.17 -5.25
C ARG A 60 -12.78 -4.58 -6.04
N ASP A 61 -12.91 -5.57 -6.91
CA ASP A 61 -11.77 -6.16 -7.61
C ASP A 61 -11.16 -5.16 -8.62
N ALA A 62 -12.01 -4.34 -9.25
CA ALA A 62 -11.58 -3.20 -10.06
C ALA A 62 -10.81 -2.15 -9.24
N PHE A 63 -11.34 -1.74 -8.08
CA PHE A 63 -10.66 -0.79 -7.20
C PHE A 63 -9.31 -1.34 -6.69
N ARG A 64 -9.30 -2.61 -6.25
CA ARG A 64 -8.11 -3.27 -5.73
C ARG A 64 -7.00 -3.33 -6.79
N SER A 65 -7.34 -3.75 -8.00
CA SER A 65 -6.36 -3.83 -9.10
C SER A 65 -5.80 -2.44 -9.46
N GLN A 66 -6.65 -1.41 -9.52
CA GLN A 66 -6.22 -0.04 -9.76
C GLN A 66 -5.33 0.52 -8.64
N CYS A 67 -5.67 0.25 -7.38
CA CYS A 67 -4.88 0.68 -6.22
C CYS A 67 -3.49 0.02 -6.20
N LEU A 68 -3.40 -1.28 -6.51
CA LEU A 68 -2.13 -2.01 -6.57
C LEU A 68 -1.23 -1.53 -7.71
N VAL A 69 -1.81 -1.16 -8.86
CA VAL A 69 -1.05 -0.62 -10.01
C VAL A 69 -0.56 0.81 -9.76
N SER A 70 -1.42 1.66 -9.17
CA SER A 70 -1.12 3.09 -8.97
C SER A 70 -0.39 3.39 -7.66
N GLY A 71 -0.36 2.45 -6.71
CA GLY A 71 0.17 2.66 -5.36
C GLY A 71 -0.63 3.68 -4.53
N ARG A 72 -1.82 4.09 -4.99
CA ARG A 72 -2.68 5.07 -4.32
C ARG A 72 -4.08 4.50 -4.10
N GLY A 73 -4.48 4.38 -2.84
CA GLY A 73 -5.85 4.05 -2.41
C GLY A 73 -6.81 5.22 -2.50
N GLN A 74 -6.75 6.01 -3.57
CA GLN A 74 -7.68 7.12 -3.77
C GLN A 74 -9.00 6.56 -4.29
N ASN A 75 -9.99 6.50 -3.39
CA ASN A 75 -11.41 6.37 -3.72
C ASN A 75 -11.76 7.42 -4.78
N GLY A 76 -12.46 7.00 -5.83
CA GLY A 76 -12.63 7.73 -7.11
C GLY A 76 -13.25 9.13 -7.05
N GLU A 77 -13.52 9.70 -5.88
CA GLU A 77 -13.99 11.08 -5.72
C GLU A 77 -12.95 12.14 -6.12
N ALA A 78 -11.65 11.81 -6.10
CA ALA A 78 -10.60 12.75 -6.53
C ALA A 78 -10.38 12.81 -8.06
N VAL A 79 -10.94 11.86 -8.84
CA VAL A 79 -10.81 11.84 -10.31
C VAL A 79 -12.01 12.52 -10.99
N ALA A 80 -13.12 12.73 -10.28
CA ALA A 80 -14.26 13.49 -10.77
C ALA A 80 -14.09 15.03 -10.69
N MET A 81 -12.94 15.53 -10.18
CA MET A 81 -12.67 16.96 -10.03
C MET A 81 -11.52 17.46 -10.92
N ARG A 82 -11.40 16.92 -12.13
CA ARG A 82 -10.58 17.49 -13.20
C ARG A 82 -11.35 17.57 -14.50
#